data_AF-A0A7S4L503-F1
#
_entry.id   AF-A0A7S4L503-F1
#
_cell.length_a   1.000
_cell.length_b   1.000
_cell.length_c   1.000
_cell.angle_alpha   90.00
_cell.angle_beta   90.00
_cell.angle_gamma   90.00
#
_symmetry.space_group_name_H-M   'P 1'
#
loop_
_entity.id
_entity.type
_entity.pdbx_description
1 polymer ?
#
loop_
_entity_poly.entity_id
_entity_poly.type
_entity_poly.pdbx_seq_one_letter_code
_entity_poly.pdbx_strand_id
1 'polypeptide(L)'
;IWSLGIMAMEMAEGEPPYMEFPPLRALFLITTKGIPELKEPNKWSPEFRSFVSMCLNKEVEDRPDGPALLKHPFLQRACPPHEILPLLEEVRAIKDGNRQELLKTLNAAKK
;
A
#
# COMPACT_ATOMS: atom_id res chain seq x y z
N ILE A 1 -8.21 9.49 5.34
CA ILE A 1 -7.68 8.60 6.41
C ILE A 1 -7.92 7.13 6.10
N TRP A 2 -9.16 6.70 5.87
CA TRP A 2 -9.44 5.30 5.49
C TRP A 2 -8.60 4.79 4.31
N SER A 3 -8.60 5.52 3.19
CA SER A 3 -7.80 5.13 2.01
C SER A 3 -6.29 5.11 2.29
N LEU A 4 -5.80 5.89 3.25
CA LEU A 4 -4.39 5.82 3.70
C LEU A 4 -4.13 4.50 4.43
N GLY A 5 -5.06 4.04 5.28
CA GLY A 5 -4.97 2.73 5.92
C GLY A 5 -4.96 1.58 4.91
N ILE A 6 -5.81 1.66 3.88
CA ILE A 6 -5.84 0.68 2.78
C ILE A 6 -4.51 0.68 2.02
N MET A 7 -3.99 1.86 1.65
CA MET A 7 -2.71 1.99 0.95
C MET A 7 -1.53 1.49 1.81
N ALA A 8 -1.57 1.72 3.13
CA ALA A 8 -0.55 1.19 4.04
C ALA A 8 -0.57 -0.34 4.08
N MET A 9 -1.76 -0.94 4.12
CA MET A 9 -1.94 -2.40 4.01
C MET A 9 -1.45 -2.92 2.66
N GLU A 10 -1.80 -2.24 1.55
CA GLU A 10 -1.32 -2.58 0.20
C GLU A 10 0.20 -2.51 0.07
N MET A 11 0.85 -1.48 0.64
CA MET A 11 2.32 -1.41 0.64
C MET A 11 2.97 -2.55 1.46
N ALA A 12 2.27 -3.06 2.47
CA ALA A 12 2.76 -4.16 3.30
C ALA A 12 2.53 -5.54 2.64
N GLU A 13 1.41 -5.72 1.94
CA GLU A 13 0.97 -7.03 1.45
C GLU A 13 1.00 -7.17 -0.08
N GLY A 14 1.30 -6.09 -0.79
CA GLY A 14 1.43 -6.02 -2.25
C GLY A 14 0.12 -5.76 -3.00
N GLU A 15 -1.03 -5.92 -2.36
CA GLU A 15 -2.35 -5.73 -2.95
C GLU A 15 -3.34 -5.19 -1.90
N PRO A 16 -4.36 -4.41 -2.32
CA PRO A 16 -5.42 -4.01 -1.41
C PRO A 16 -6.30 -5.20 -1.02
N PRO A 17 -7.01 -5.13 0.12
CA PRO A 17 -7.92 -6.19 0.52
C PRO A 17 -9.00 -6.40 -0.54
N TYR A 18 -9.31 -7.66 -0.83
CA TYR A 18 -10.36 -8.07 -1.78
C TYR A 18 -10.06 -7.79 -3.26
N MET A 19 -8.81 -7.49 -3.63
CA MET A 19 -8.41 -7.27 -5.03
C MET A 19 -8.73 -8.49 -5.92
N GLU A 20 -8.67 -9.70 -5.35
CA GLU A 20 -8.98 -10.94 -6.05
C GLU A 20 -10.46 -11.07 -6.48
N PHE A 21 -11.35 -10.21 -5.96
CA PHE A 21 -12.78 -10.24 -6.23
C PHE A 21 -13.22 -9.15 -7.22
N PRO A 22 -14.28 -9.39 -8.01
CA PRO A 22 -14.89 -8.36 -8.83
C PRO A 22 -15.33 -7.13 -8.00
N PRO A 23 -15.34 -5.91 -8.56
CA PRO A 23 -15.59 -4.68 -7.79
C PRO A 23 -16.88 -4.69 -6.97
N LEU A 24 -17.98 -5.24 -7.51
CA LEU A 24 -19.24 -5.34 -6.78
C LEU A 24 -19.16 -6.30 -5.58
N ARG A 25 -18.40 -7.39 -5.70
CA ARG A 25 -18.17 -8.33 -4.60
C ARG A 25 -17.25 -7.72 -3.55
N ALA A 26 -16.21 -7.00 -3.95
CA ALA A 26 -15.34 -6.27 -3.02
C ALA A 26 -16.15 -5.23 -2.22
N LEU A 27 -16.99 -4.43 -2.89
CA LEU A 27 -17.88 -3.47 -2.22
C LEU A 27 -18.83 -4.14 -1.22
N PHE A 28 -19.42 -5.28 -1.61
CA PHE A 28 -20.26 -6.05 -0.71
C PHE A 28 -19.50 -6.55 0.53
N LEU A 29 -18.28 -7.05 0.35
CA LEU A 29 -17.44 -7.51 1.47
C LEU A 29 -17.04 -6.34 2.39
N ILE A 30 -16.66 -5.19 1.84
CA ILE A 30 -16.31 -4.00 2.63
C ILE A 30 -17.49 -3.55 3.49
N THR A 31 -18.71 -3.55 2.94
CA THR A 31 -19.91 -3.08 3.66
C THR A 31 -20.45 -4.11 4.65
N THR A 32 -20.28 -5.41 4.41
CA THR A 32 -20.86 -6.47 5.26
C THR A 32 -19.88 -7.12 6.22
N LYS A 33 -18.59 -7.20 5.87
CA LYS A 33 -17.53 -7.82 6.68
C LYS A 33 -16.55 -6.77 7.21
N GLY A 34 -16.40 -5.65 6.52
CA GLY A 34 -15.37 -4.65 6.81
C GLY A 34 -14.07 -4.98 6.10
N ILE A 35 -12.96 -4.49 6.65
CA ILE A 35 -11.61 -4.81 6.14
C ILE A 35 -11.03 -5.90 7.04
N PRO A 36 -10.40 -6.96 6.48
CA PRO A 36 -9.77 -7.98 7.29
C PRO A 36 -8.53 -7.41 7.97
N GLU A 37 -8.03 -8.11 8.98
CA GLU A 37 -6.71 -7.82 9.54
C GLU A 37 -5.59 -8.19 8.54
N LEU A 38 -4.38 -7.72 8.82
CA LEU A 38 -3.19 -8.09 8.05
C LEU A 38 -3.05 -9.63 8.03
N LYS A 39 -2.71 -10.21 6.87
CA LYS A 39 -2.58 -11.66 6.64
C LYS A 39 -1.57 -12.31 7.61
N GLU A 40 -0.49 -11.60 7.93
CA GLU A 40 0.58 -12.05 8.82
C GLU A 40 0.84 -11.02 9.94
N PRO A 41 -0.02 -10.88 10.97
CA PRO A 41 0.09 -9.80 11.96
C PRO A 41 1.45 -9.75 12.67
N ASN A 42 2.03 -10.93 12.94
CA ASN A 42 3.30 -11.06 13.67
C ASN A 42 4.53 -10.63 12.86
N LYS A 43 4.41 -10.48 11.53
CA LYS A 43 5.47 -9.98 10.66
C LYS A 43 5.70 -8.48 10.83
N TRP A 44 4.67 -7.76 11.28
CA TRP A 44 4.66 -6.31 11.34
C TRP A 44 4.91 -5.78 12.75
N SER A 45 5.39 -4.55 12.87
CA SER A 45 5.58 -3.94 14.19
C SER A 45 4.23 -3.64 14.87
N PRO A 46 4.15 -3.67 16.21
CA PRO A 46 2.94 -3.27 16.93
C PRO A 46 2.45 -1.87 16.55
N GLU A 47 3.37 -0.94 16.32
CA GLU A 47 3.07 0.44 15.91
C GLU A 47 2.44 0.47 14.51
N PHE A 48 2.94 -0.33 13.56
CA PHE A 48 2.32 -0.39 12.23
C PHE A 48 0.89 -0.94 12.31
N ARG A 49 0.69 -2.05 13.05
CA ARG A 49 -0.65 -2.62 13.25
C ARG A 49 -1.61 -1.62 13.89
N SER A 50 -1.15 -0.91 14.92
CA SER A 50 -1.92 0.16 15.58
C SER A 50 -2.28 1.27 14.60
N PHE A 51 -1.32 1.74 13.79
CA PHE A 51 -1.55 2.79 12.80
C PHE A 51 -2.61 2.39 11.76
N VAL A 52 -2.51 1.18 11.21
CA VAL A 52 -3.48 0.65 10.24
C VAL A 52 -4.86 0.50 10.87
N SER A 53 -4.93 -0.05 12.09
CA SER A 53 -6.18 -0.21 12.85
C SER A 53 -6.87 1.14 13.09
N MET A 54 -6.13 2.17 13.52
CA MET A 54 -6.68 3.51 13.71
C MET A 54 -7.18 4.13 12.40
N CYS A 55 -6.44 3.96 11.30
CA CYS A 55 -6.88 4.47 10.00
C CYS A 55 -8.16 3.78 9.50
N LEU A 56 -8.32 2.49 9.81
CA LEU A 56 -9.41 1.63 9.37
C LEU A 56 -10.51 1.44 10.42
N ASN A 57 -10.59 2.35 11.41
CA ASN A 57 -11.71 2.33 12.34
C ASN A 57 -13.01 2.58 11.57
N LYS A 58 -14.00 1.70 11.78
CA LYS A 58 -15.33 1.76 11.14
C LYS A 58 -16.12 2.96 11.65
N GLU A 59 -15.99 3.25 12.93
CA GLU A 59 -16.60 4.42 13.56
C GLU A 59 -15.83 5.67 13.11
N VAL A 60 -16.51 6.54 12.37
CA VAL A 60 -15.88 7.73 11.76
C VAL A 60 -15.43 8.71 12.84
N GLU A 61 -16.19 8.83 13.92
CA GLU A 61 -15.90 9.72 15.05
C GLU A 61 -14.65 9.29 15.84
N ASP A 62 -14.37 7.99 15.87
CA ASP A 62 -13.18 7.45 16.53
C ASP A 62 -11.94 7.44 15.61
N ARG A 63 -12.11 7.83 14.35
CA ARG A 63 -11.01 7.85 13.38
C ARG A 63 -10.21 9.15 13.54
N PRO A 64 -8.91 9.08 13.84
CA PRO A 64 -8.08 10.26 14.00
C PRO A 64 -7.96 11.04 12.69
N ASP A 65 -7.84 12.36 12.79
CA ASP A 65 -7.53 13.23 11.66
C ASP A 65 -6.04 13.16 11.27
N GLY A 66 -5.68 13.86 10.20
CA GLY A 66 -4.30 13.90 9.71
C GLY A 66 -3.29 14.38 10.76
N PRO A 67 -3.51 15.56 11.39
CA PRO A 67 -2.64 16.05 12.46
C PRO A 67 -2.47 15.10 13.65
N ALA A 68 -3.51 14.39 14.07
CA ALA A 68 -3.41 13.37 15.12
C ALA A 68 -2.57 12.18 14.66
N LEU A 69 -2.77 11.69 13.44
CA LEU A 69 -1.99 10.58 12.88
C LEU A 69 -0.52 10.91 12.70
N LEU A 70 -0.16 12.16 12.36
CA LEU A 70 1.24 12.59 12.28
C LEU A 70 1.98 12.38 13.62
N LYS A 71 1.27 12.44 14.76
CA LYS A 71 1.84 12.20 16.09
C LYS A 71 1.92 10.71 16.45
N HIS A 72 1.37 9.82 15.62
CA HIS A 72 1.36 8.38 15.90
C HIS A 72 2.78 7.80 15.89
N PRO A 73 3.15 6.91 16.84
CA PRO A 73 4.52 6.37 16.94
C PRO A 73 5.08 5.76 15.65
N PHE A 74 4.22 5.15 14.82
CA PHE A 74 4.61 4.63 13.51
C PHE A 74 5.19 5.72 12.59
N LEU A 75 4.52 6.86 12.46
CA LEU A 75 4.98 7.94 11.57
C LEU A 75 6.15 8.73 12.17
N GLN A 76 6.31 8.72 13.49
CA GLN A 76 7.49 9.30 14.16
C GLN A 76 8.78 8.51 13.88
N ARG A 77 8.67 7.28 13.34
CA ARG A 77 9.80 6.45 12.90
C ARG A 77 10.09 6.55 11.41
N ALA A 78 9.46 7.49 10.70
CA ALA A 78 9.69 7.66 9.27
C ALA A 78 11.16 7.97 8.98
N CYS A 79 11.72 7.28 8.00
CA CYS A 79 13.07 7.57 7.53
C CYS A 79 13.11 8.89 6.76
N PRO A 80 14.27 9.55 6.68
CA PRO A 80 14.46 10.70 5.80
C PRO A 80 14.14 10.36 4.34
N PRO A 81 13.61 11.31 3.54
CA PRO A 81 13.24 11.05 2.15
C PRO A 81 14.37 10.52 1.26
N HIS A 82 15.65 10.77 1.61
CA HIS A 82 16.77 10.31 0.80
C HIS A 82 16.96 8.77 0.86
N GLU A 83 16.45 8.09 1.89
CA GLU A 83 16.58 6.63 2.00
C GLU A 83 15.74 5.87 0.96
N ILE A 84 14.72 6.51 0.37
CA ILE A 84 13.92 5.89 -0.70
C ILE A 84 14.61 5.99 -2.08
N LEU A 85 15.63 6.84 -2.23
CA LEU A 85 16.25 7.12 -3.53
C LEU A 85 16.83 5.87 -4.21
N PRO A 86 17.57 4.97 -3.51
CA PRO A 86 18.10 3.77 -4.14
C PRO A 86 17.00 2.88 -4.74
N LEU A 87 15.87 2.73 -4.02
CA LEU A 87 14.72 1.97 -4.50
C LEU A 87 14.10 2.61 -5.77
N LEU A 88 14.02 3.95 -5.81
CA LEU A 88 13.52 4.65 -6.98
C LEU A 88 14.45 4.51 -8.20
N GLU A 89 15.76 4.51 -7.98
CA GLU A 89 16.76 4.29 -9.03
C GLU A 89 16.68 2.87 -9.60
N GLU A 90 16.52 1.87 -8.74
CA GLU A 90 16.31 0.48 -9.15
C GLU A 90 15.05 0.32 -10.02
N VAL A 91 13.93 0.92 -9.59
CA VAL A 91 12.67 0.90 -10.36
C VAL A 91 12.82 1.60 -11.71
N ARG A 92 13.61 2.68 -11.79
CA ARG A 92 13.90 3.37 -13.07
C ARG A 92 14.72 2.49 -14.00
N ALA A 93 15.78 1.85 -13.50
CA ALA A 93 16.62 0.96 -14.28
C ALA A 93 15.83 -0.22 -14.88
N ILE A 94 14.93 -0.83 -14.10
CA ILE A 94 14.05 -1.90 -14.57
C ILE A 94 13.14 -1.41 -15.70
N LYS A 95 12.51 -0.24 -15.54
CA LYS A 95 11.62 0.32 -16.58
C LYS A 95 12.36 0.62 -17.88
N ASP A 96 13.58 1.16 -17.78
CA ASP A 96 14.38 1.48 -18.94
C ASP A 96 14.87 0.21 -19.66
N GLY A 97 15.30 -0.81 -18.91
CA GLY A 97 15.66 -2.12 -19.44
C GLY A 97 14.49 -2.77 -20.19
N ASN A 98 13.30 -2.82 -19.57
CA ASN A 98 12.10 -3.38 -20.19
C ASN A 98 11.69 -2.63 -21.46
N ARG A 99 11.80 -1.30 -21.46
CA ARG A 99 11.51 -0.47 -22.63
C ARG A 99 12.49 -0.77 -23.77
N GLN A 100 13.77 -0.89 -23.48
CA GLN A 100 14.78 -1.22 -24.50
C GLN A 100 14.52 -2.60 -25.10
N GLU A 101 14.16 -3.58 -24.30
CA GLU A 101 13.86 -4.93 -24.78
C GLU A 101 12.63 -4.95 -25.69
N LEU A 102 11.56 -4.26 -25.32
CA LEU A 102 10.37 -4.10 -26.16
C LEU A 102 10.71 -3.48 -27.53
N LEU A 103 11.56 -2.44 -27.56
CA LEU A 103 11.99 -1.79 -28.79
C LEU A 103 12.79 -2.74 -29.69
N LYS A 104 13.64 -3.60 -29.12
CA LYS A 104 14.35 -4.63 -29.89
C LYS A 104 13.38 -5.63 -30.51
N THR A 105 12.43 -6.15 -29.73
CA THR A 105 11.43 -7.11 -30.24
C THR A 105 10.60 -6.51 -31.38
N LEU A 106 10.15 -5.25 -31.23
CA LEU A 106 9.38 -4.55 -32.26
C LEU A 106 10.18 -4.31 -33.54
N ASN A 107 11.48 -4.03 -33.43
CA ASN A 107 12.34 -3.84 -34.59
C ASN A 107 12.69 -5.16 -35.29
N ALA A 108 12.79 -6.26 -34.55
CA ALA A 108 13.00 -7.59 -35.11
C ALA A 108 11.76 -8.08 -35.88
N ALA A 109 10.55 -7.83 -35.38
CA ALA A 109 9.29 -8.21 -36.05
C ALA A 109 8.96 -7.42 -37.33
N LYS A 110 9.67 -6.31 -37.58
CA LYS A 110 9.52 -5.47 -38.78
C LYS A 110 10.48 -5.84 -39.92
N LYS A 111 11.41 -6.76 -39.68
CA LYS A 111 12.30 -7.34 -40.69
C LYS A 111 11.77 -8.68 -41.16
#